data_AF-A0A6S6S4W0-F1
#
_entry.id   AF-A0A6S6S4W0-F1
#
_cell.length_a   1.000
_cell.length_b   1.000
_cell.length_c   1.000
_cell.angle_alpha   90.00
_cell.angle_beta   90.00
_cell.angle_gamma   90.00
#
_symmetry.space_group_name_H-M   'P 1'
#
loop_
_entity.id
_entity.type
_entity.pdbx_description
1 polymer ?
#
loop_
_entity_poly.entity_id
_entity_poly.type
_entity_poly.pdbx_seq_one_letter_code
_entity_poly.pdbx_strand_id
1 'polypeptide(L)'
;MGYFYDPNIHPYSEYKLRLLDVKRSCKMLNIELLEGDYDVDNWLKAVRGFENEPEKGERCAICFDRRFEVTAQQAAKMGEKTFTSTLLTSPKKSLEQLKISGDNLAKQFGIKFLAPDYRKASGTQEQNILAKADALYRQNYCGCLYALNIQRDSQERLADELFSPLSQQIQPESIEARIELYEKRWNLEDEHKAYKIVKERFLNWRQMHGLLRIKKQTIPAHFLPLSTLKSEYTRGKIDVQVGDLYYMNRDEVKFITLETYNNYAKTNYVSVEALIFSSPTFEEELKIRHKLISNPYDLSAILVVEKIPNSKLEIIYKSHIYEDVKEVLLEIS
;
A
#
# COMPACT_ATOMS: atom_id res chain seq x y z
N MET A 1 -16.78 17.24 -17.36
CA MET A 1 -16.89 16.06 -16.48
C MET A 1 -15.60 15.26 -16.59
N GLY A 2 -15.00 14.88 -15.45
CA GLY A 2 -13.99 13.84 -15.36
C GLY A 2 -14.65 12.48 -15.09
N TYR A 3 -14.09 11.40 -15.61
CA TYR A 3 -14.58 10.05 -15.36
C TYR A 3 -13.42 9.15 -14.92
N PHE A 4 -13.51 8.59 -13.71
CA PHE A 4 -12.49 7.72 -13.14
C PHE A 4 -12.96 6.26 -13.23
N TYR A 5 -12.46 5.55 -14.24
CA TYR A 5 -12.73 4.12 -14.44
C TYR A 5 -11.43 3.36 -14.69
N ASP A 6 -10.97 2.73 -13.62
CA ASP A 6 -9.70 2.01 -13.54
C ASP A 6 -9.90 0.68 -12.77
N PRO A 7 -10.69 -0.27 -13.30
CA PRO A 7 -11.00 -1.54 -12.62
C PRO A 7 -9.77 -2.42 -12.42
N ASN A 8 -8.69 -2.12 -13.15
CA ASN A 8 -7.43 -2.85 -13.09
C ASN A 8 -6.56 -2.45 -11.89
N ILE A 9 -6.83 -1.34 -11.20
CA ILE A 9 -6.00 -0.91 -10.07
C ILE A 9 -6.20 -1.90 -8.92
N HIS A 10 -5.12 -2.45 -8.41
CA HIS A 10 -5.12 -3.44 -7.36
C HIS A 10 -3.90 -3.24 -6.46
N PRO A 11 -4.06 -3.31 -5.13
CA PRO A 11 -5.29 -3.62 -4.38
C PRO A 11 -6.32 -2.48 -4.43
N TYR A 12 -7.49 -2.70 -3.84
CA TYR A 12 -8.54 -1.68 -3.75
C TYR A 12 -8.09 -0.42 -2.99
N SER A 13 -7.18 -0.53 -2.03
CA SER A 13 -6.61 0.65 -1.36
C SER A 13 -5.83 1.55 -2.34
N GLU A 14 -5.11 0.98 -3.32
CA GLU A 14 -4.46 1.79 -4.37
C GLU A 14 -5.51 2.50 -5.23
N TYR A 15 -6.63 1.84 -5.54
CA TYR A 15 -7.73 2.47 -6.28
C TYR A 15 -8.24 3.69 -5.52
N LYS A 16 -8.49 3.55 -4.22
CA LYS A 16 -8.92 4.66 -3.36
C LYS A 16 -7.89 5.78 -3.31
N LEU A 17 -6.60 5.45 -3.17
CA LEU A 17 -5.52 6.42 -3.13
C LEU A 17 -5.45 7.25 -4.42
N ARG A 18 -5.51 6.60 -5.59
CA ARG A 18 -5.51 7.29 -6.89
C ARG A 18 -6.77 8.13 -7.09
N LEU A 19 -7.92 7.60 -6.69
CA LEU A 19 -9.20 8.33 -6.74
C LEU A 19 -9.19 9.56 -5.84
N LEU A 20 -8.60 9.48 -4.64
CA LEU A 20 -8.47 10.59 -3.69
C LEU A 20 -7.69 11.75 -4.33
N ASP A 21 -6.58 11.45 -4.99
CA ASP A 21 -5.77 12.46 -5.66
C ASP A 21 -6.48 13.03 -6.91
N VAL A 22 -7.21 12.20 -7.67
CA VAL A 22 -8.04 12.67 -8.80
C VAL A 22 -9.18 13.57 -8.32
N LYS A 23 -9.85 13.24 -7.20
CA LYS A 23 -10.88 14.09 -6.59
C LYS A 23 -10.32 15.47 -6.25
N ARG A 24 -9.11 15.53 -5.68
CA ARG A 24 -8.41 16.79 -5.42
C ARG A 24 -8.11 17.55 -6.70
N SER A 25 -7.52 16.92 -7.72
CA SER A 25 -7.24 17.58 -9.01
C SER A 25 -8.50 18.13 -9.67
N CYS A 26 -9.59 17.36 -9.65
CA CYS A 26 -10.88 17.79 -10.16
C CYS A 26 -11.44 19.01 -9.40
N LYS A 27 -11.34 19.02 -8.06
CA LYS A 27 -11.71 20.18 -7.23
C LYS A 27 -10.90 21.43 -7.59
N MET A 28 -9.57 21.30 -7.70
CA MET A 28 -8.67 22.41 -8.07
C MET A 28 -8.97 22.98 -9.46
N LEU A 29 -9.31 22.12 -10.41
CA LEU A 29 -9.61 22.50 -11.80
C LEU A 29 -11.08 22.86 -12.02
N ASN A 30 -11.92 22.83 -10.98
CA ASN A 30 -13.37 23.03 -11.06
C ASN A 30 -14.06 22.10 -12.08
N ILE A 31 -13.69 20.81 -12.04
CA ILE A 31 -14.23 19.74 -12.89
C ILE A 31 -15.07 18.80 -12.02
N GLU A 32 -16.34 18.60 -12.36
CA GLU A 32 -17.16 17.55 -11.76
C GLU A 32 -16.58 16.17 -12.07
N LEU A 33 -16.51 15.28 -11.09
CA LEU A 33 -15.95 13.94 -11.23
C LEU A 33 -17.03 12.87 -11.02
N LEU A 34 -17.13 11.98 -11.99
CA LEU A 34 -17.89 10.73 -11.88
C LEU A 34 -16.93 9.56 -11.62
N GLU A 35 -17.17 8.84 -10.53
CA GLU A 35 -16.49 7.58 -10.22
C GLU A 35 -17.22 6.43 -10.93
N GLY A 36 -16.49 5.63 -11.72
CA GLY A 36 -17.01 4.43 -12.36
C GLY A 36 -16.83 3.19 -11.49
N ASP A 37 -17.56 2.12 -11.82
CA ASP A 37 -17.56 0.88 -11.05
C ASP A 37 -16.17 0.24 -10.93
N TYR A 38 -15.81 -0.22 -9.72
CA TYR A 38 -14.61 -1.01 -9.47
C TYR A 38 -14.83 -2.49 -9.84
N ASP A 39 -14.96 -2.76 -11.14
CA ASP A 39 -15.28 -4.08 -11.71
C ASP A 39 -14.02 -4.95 -11.93
N VAL A 40 -13.32 -5.28 -10.84
CA VAL A 40 -12.07 -6.07 -10.90
C VAL A 40 -12.30 -7.48 -11.44
N ASP A 41 -13.45 -8.10 -11.12
CA ASP A 41 -13.75 -9.48 -11.51
C ASP A 41 -13.88 -9.64 -13.02
N ASN A 42 -14.61 -8.75 -13.68
CA ASN A 42 -14.71 -8.85 -15.13
C ASN A 42 -13.43 -8.36 -15.82
N TRP A 43 -12.66 -7.46 -15.20
CA TRP A 43 -11.32 -7.15 -15.69
C TRP A 43 -10.42 -8.39 -15.66
N LEU A 44 -10.40 -9.15 -14.55
CA LEU A 44 -9.65 -10.41 -14.41
C LEU A 44 -10.10 -11.45 -15.45
N LYS A 45 -11.41 -11.58 -15.70
CA LYS A 45 -11.94 -12.46 -16.76
C LYS A 45 -11.45 -12.04 -18.15
N ALA A 46 -11.40 -10.74 -18.43
CA ALA A 46 -11.00 -10.22 -19.74
C ALA A 46 -9.51 -10.45 -20.03
N VAL A 47 -8.65 -10.39 -19.00
CA VAL A 47 -7.20 -10.59 -19.16
C VAL A 47 -6.74 -12.03 -18.90
N ARG A 48 -7.67 -12.96 -18.71
CA ARG A 48 -7.37 -14.37 -18.47
C ARG A 48 -6.60 -14.97 -19.64
N GLY A 49 -5.49 -15.66 -19.34
CA GLY A 49 -4.55 -16.18 -20.34
C GLY A 49 -3.43 -15.21 -20.72
N PHE A 50 -3.48 -13.95 -20.27
CA PHE A 50 -2.47 -12.92 -20.50
C PHE A 50 -1.77 -12.48 -19.20
N GLU A 51 -1.83 -13.31 -18.15
CA GLU A 51 -1.28 -12.99 -16.82
C GLU A 51 0.24 -12.80 -16.86
N ASN A 52 0.93 -13.51 -17.73
CA ASN A 52 2.39 -13.48 -17.86
C ASN A 52 2.89 -12.45 -18.89
N GLU A 53 1.99 -11.75 -19.58
CA GLU A 53 2.39 -10.72 -20.54
C GLU A 53 3.16 -9.59 -19.83
N PRO A 54 4.23 -9.05 -20.45
CA PRO A 54 4.95 -7.92 -19.90
C PRO A 54 4.07 -6.66 -19.85
N GLU A 55 4.48 -5.67 -19.05
CA GLU A 55 3.89 -4.34 -19.16
C GLU A 55 4.07 -3.82 -20.60
N LYS A 56 3.01 -3.22 -21.17
CA LYS A 56 2.89 -2.82 -22.58
C LYS A 56 2.66 -3.97 -23.58
N GLY A 57 2.51 -5.21 -23.12
CA GLY A 57 2.07 -6.34 -23.95
C GLY A 57 0.56 -6.40 -24.16
N GLU A 58 0.06 -7.54 -24.65
CA GLU A 58 -1.34 -7.75 -25.05
C GLU A 58 -2.34 -7.51 -23.91
N ARG A 59 -1.98 -7.89 -22.68
CA ARG A 59 -2.79 -7.60 -21.47
C ARG A 59 -3.11 -6.10 -21.34
N CYS A 60 -2.14 -5.24 -21.62
CA CYS A 60 -2.32 -3.81 -21.51
C CYS A 60 -3.28 -3.29 -22.59
N ALA A 61 -3.22 -3.82 -23.81
CA ALA A 61 -4.17 -3.48 -24.87
C ALA A 61 -5.61 -3.78 -24.45
N ILE A 62 -5.87 -5.00 -23.98
CA ILE A 62 -7.20 -5.43 -23.46
C ILE A 62 -7.69 -4.48 -22.35
N CYS A 63 -6.81 -4.14 -21.41
CA CYS A 63 -7.13 -3.22 -20.31
C CYS A 63 -7.57 -1.85 -20.82
N PHE A 64 -6.88 -1.31 -21.84
CA PHE A 64 -7.18 0.01 -22.37
C PHE A 64 -8.43 0.05 -23.23
N ASP A 65 -8.63 -0.96 -24.08
CA ASP A 65 -9.81 -1.06 -24.92
C ASP A 65 -11.08 -1.13 -24.06
N ARG A 66 -11.08 -1.96 -23.00
CA ARG A 66 -12.20 -2.02 -22.05
C ARG A 66 -12.46 -0.68 -21.37
N ARG A 67 -11.42 0.05 -20.97
CA ARG A 67 -11.57 1.37 -20.34
C ARG A 67 -12.10 2.42 -21.29
N PHE A 68 -11.64 2.40 -22.55
CA PHE A 68 -12.11 3.29 -23.60
C PHE A 68 -13.57 3.00 -23.94
N GLU A 69 -13.94 1.72 -24.08
CA GLU A 69 -15.31 1.30 -24.38
C GLU A 69 -16.30 1.77 -23.31
N VAL A 70 -16.01 1.50 -22.03
CA VAL A 70 -16.88 1.93 -20.93
C VAL A 70 -16.96 3.45 -20.84
N THR A 71 -15.86 4.17 -21.09
CA THR A 71 -15.87 5.64 -21.11
C THR A 71 -16.74 6.18 -22.25
N ALA A 72 -16.62 5.63 -23.46
CA ALA A 72 -17.41 6.04 -24.61
C ALA A 72 -18.90 5.76 -24.39
N GLN A 73 -19.23 4.58 -23.85
CA GLN A 73 -20.60 4.21 -23.49
C GLN A 73 -21.18 5.16 -22.44
N GLN A 74 -20.41 5.48 -21.38
CA GLN A 74 -20.85 6.38 -20.33
C GLN A 74 -21.05 7.82 -20.85
N ALA A 75 -20.14 8.31 -21.69
CA ALA A 75 -20.28 9.62 -22.34
C ALA A 75 -21.57 9.69 -23.18
N ALA A 76 -21.83 8.69 -24.02
CA ALA A 76 -23.04 8.62 -24.82
C ALA A 76 -24.32 8.56 -23.96
N LYS A 77 -24.30 7.76 -22.88
CA LYS A 77 -25.41 7.66 -21.91
C LYS A 77 -25.73 9.00 -21.23
N MET A 78 -24.71 9.82 -20.98
CA MET A 78 -24.86 11.16 -20.40
C MET A 78 -25.26 12.23 -21.42
N GLY A 79 -25.35 11.89 -22.71
CA GLY A 79 -25.62 12.85 -23.79
C GLY A 79 -24.41 13.71 -24.18
N GLU A 80 -23.20 13.34 -23.74
CA GLU A 80 -21.98 14.03 -24.12
C GLU A 80 -21.62 13.76 -25.57
N LYS A 81 -21.24 14.81 -26.29
CA LYS A 81 -20.91 14.70 -27.73
C LYS A 81 -19.48 14.24 -27.98
N THR A 82 -18.63 14.34 -26.97
CA THR A 82 -17.19 14.19 -27.12
C THR A 82 -16.58 13.55 -25.89
N PHE A 83 -15.58 12.69 -26.08
CA PHE A 83 -14.76 12.16 -25.00
C PHE A 83 -13.26 12.21 -25.34
N THR A 84 -12.42 12.17 -24.31
CA THR A 84 -10.95 12.14 -24.41
C THR A 84 -10.39 11.30 -23.26
N SER A 85 -9.08 11.11 -23.19
CA SER A 85 -8.45 10.29 -22.15
C SER A 85 -7.14 10.89 -21.68
N THR A 86 -6.89 10.82 -20.36
CA THR A 86 -5.57 11.11 -19.78
C THR A 86 -4.50 10.12 -20.27
N LEU A 87 -4.88 8.96 -20.83
CA LEU A 87 -3.93 8.01 -21.42
C LEU A 87 -3.14 8.59 -22.60
N LEU A 88 -3.62 9.68 -23.22
CA LEU A 88 -2.93 10.39 -24.30
C LEU A 88 -1.63 11.07 -23.85
N THR A 89 -1.47 11.32 -22.55
CA THR A 89 -0.23 11.88 -21.98
C THR A 89 0.85 10.82 -21.77
N SER A 90 0.48 9.53 -21.80
CA SER A 90 1.41 8.45 -21.49
C SER A 90 2.50 8.31 -22.57
N PRO A 91 3.80 8.34 -22.20
CA PRO A 91 4.89 8.04 -23.14
C PRO A 91 4.96 6.54 -23.44
N LYS A 92 4.31 5.70 -22.63
CA LYS A 92 4.34 4.23 -22.73
C LYS A 92 3.41 3.68 -23.80
N LYS A 93 2.60 4.52 -24.46
CA LYS A 93 1.59 4.09 -25.43
C LYS A 93 1.75 4.75 -26.80
N SER A 94 1.39 4.00 -27.83
CA SER A 94 1.19 4.57 -29.16
C SER A 94 -0.06 5.43 -29.17
N LEU A 95 0.12 6.73 -29.45
CA LEU A 95 -0.99 7.66 -29.62
C LEU A 95 -1.84 7.32 -30.84
N GLU A 96 -1.24 6.73 -31.87
CA GLU A 96 -1.92 6.26 -33.06
C GLU A 96 -2.89 5.12 -32.72
N GLN A 97 -2.45 4.14 -31.92
CA GLN A 97 -3.33 3.06 -31.46
C GLN A 97 -4.50 3.58 -30.62
N LEU A 98 -4.24 4.50 -29.69
CA LEU A 98 -5.29 5.13 -28.89
C LEU A 98 -6.29 5.90 -29.76
N LYS A 99 -5.79 6.60 -30.78
CA LYS A 99 -6.63 7.34 -31.73
C LYS A 99 -7.52 6.39 -32.52
N ILE A 100 -6.97 5.31 -33.09
CA ILE A 100 -7.74 4.32 -33.86
C ILE A 100 -8.82 3.68 -32.98
N SER A 101 -8.47 3.21 -31.77
CA SER A 101 -9.41 2.60 -30.83
C SER A 101 -10.52 3.60 -30.43
N GLY A 102 -10.15 4.83 -30.08
CA GLY A 102 -11.09 5.88 -29.73
C GLY A 102 -12.00 6.31 -30.89
N ASP A 103 -11.49 6.44 -32.12
CA ASP A 103 -12.27 6.79 -33.31
C ASP A 103 -13.29 5.69 -33.67
N ASN A 104 -12.91 4.42 -33.52
CA ASN A 104 -13.82 3.29 -33.74
C ASN A 104 -15.00 3.30 -32.74
N LEU A 105 -14.70 3.51 -31.45
CA LEU A 105 -15.72 3.61 -30.40
C LEU A 105 -16.59 4.87 -30.58
N ALA A 106 -15.98 6.00 -30.96
CA ALA A 106 -16.69 7.22 -31.28
C ALA A 106 -17.74 6.99 -32.38
N LYS A 107 -17.35 6.29 -33.45
CA LYS A 107 -18.27 5.90 -34.53
C LYS A 107 -19.38 4.96 -34.04
N GLN A 108 -19.05 3.97 -33.22
CA GLN A 108 -20.00 3.00 -32.66
C GLN A 108 -21.07 3.68 -31.80
N PHE A 109 -20.68 4.63 -30.95
CA PHE A 109 -21.58 5.28 -30.00
C PHE A 109 -22.14 6.63 -30.48
N GLY A 110 -21.82 7.06 -31.71
CA GLY A 110 -22.32 8.31 -32.28
C GLY A 110 -21.78 9.58 -31.60
N ILE A 111 -20.57 9.50 -31.04
CA ILE A 111 -19.87 10.59 -30.36
C ILE A 111 -18.54 10.90 -31.08
N LYS A 112 -17.77 11.87 -30.59
CA LYS A 112 -16.45 12.24 -31.13
C LYS A 112 -15.33 11.91 -30.13
N PHE A 113 -14.25 11.30 -30.59
CA PHE A 113 -13.03 11.18 -29.79
C PHE A 113 -12.08 12.35 -30.06
N LEU A 114 -11.50 12.93 -29.02
CA LEU A 114 -10.42 13.92 -29.13
C LEU A 114 -9.10 13.30 -28.67
N ALA A 115 -8.15 13.25 -29.59
CA ALA A 115 -6.80 12.74 -29.37
C ALA A 115 -5.71 13.82 -29.56
N PRO A 116 -5.73 14.93 -28.80
CA PRO A 116 -4.64 15.90 -28.83
C PRO A 116 -3.32 15.27 -28.37
N ASP A 117 -2.23 15.65 -29.03
CA ASP A 117 -0.88 15.17 -28.69
C ASP A 117 -0.25 16.07 -27.62
N TYR A 118 -0.58 15.80 -26.35
CA TYR A 118 -0.06 16.56 -25.20
C TYR A 118 1.45 16.41 -24.97
N ARG A 119 2.14 15.57 -25.75
CA ARG A 119 3.57 15.27 -25.56
C ARG A 119 4.46 16.15 -26.43
N LYS A 120 3.91 16.78 -27.47
CA LYS A 120 4.62 17.71 -28.36
C LYS A 120 4.96 19.03 -27.65
N ALA A 121 5.88 19.78 -28.25
CA ALA A 121 6.25 21.14 -27.83
C ALA A 121 6.54 21.28 -26.32
N SER A 122 7.36 20.38 -25.77
CA SER A 122 7.72 20.34 -24.34
C SER A 122 6.57 20.07 -23.36
N GLY A 123 5.38 19.66 -23.83
CA GLY A 123 4.23 19.38 -22.97
C GLY A 123 4.47 18.32 -21.90
N THR A 124 5.37 17.36 -22.14
CA THR A 124 5.79 16.39 -21.09
C THR A 124 6.54 17.07 -19.95
N GLN A 125 7.37 18.08 -20.24
CA GLN A 125 8.10 18.82 -19.22
C GLN A 125 7.15 19.71 -18.41
N GLU A 126 6.23 20.40 -19.08
CA GLU A 126 5.21 21.24 -18.44
C GLU A 126 4.32 20.42 -17.50
N GLN A 127 3.86 19.25 -17.94
CA GLN A 127 3.10 18.32 -17.09
C GLN A 127 3.86 17.92 -15.82
N ASN A 128 5.16 17.65 -15.94
CA ASN A 128 6.00 17.32 -14.79
C ASN A 128 6.20 18.51 -13.84
N ILE A 129 6.25 19.74 -14.36
CA ILE A 129 6.34 20.96 -13.54
C ILE A 129 5.04 21.14 -12.75
N LEU A 130 3.88 21.04 -13.42
CA LEU A 130 2.57 21.15 -12.78
C LEU A 130 2.36 20.06 -11.73
N ALA A 131 2.64 18.79 -12.07
CA ALA A 131 2.48 17.68 -11.12
C ALA A 131 3.35 17.84 -9.87
N LYS A 132 4.55 18.42 -10.01
CA LYS A 132 5.42 18.74 -8.86
C LYS A 132 4.91 19.93 -8.05
N ALA A 133 4.45 20.99 -8.73
CA ALA A 133 3.90 22.17 -8.07
C ALA A 133 2.66 21.82 -7.24
N ASP A 134 1.81 20.96 -7.78
CA ASP A 134 0.56 20.52 -7.14
C ASP A 134 0.77 19.36 -6.16
N ALA A 135 2.02 18.87 -6.03
CA ALA A 135 2.39 17.71 -5.21
C ALA A 135 1.46 16.49 -5.44
N LEU A 136 1.20 16.17 -6.71
CA LEU A 136 0.35 15.04 -7.09
C LEU A 136 0.95 13.71 -6.66
N TYR A 137 0.08 12.77 -6.30
CA TYR A 137 0.50 11.42 -5.95
C TYR A 137 1.22 10.78 -7.14
N ARG A 138 2.47 10.35 -6.92
CA ARG A 138 3.29 9.73 -7.96
C ARG A 138 3.26 8.20 -7.83
N GLN A 139 2.47 7.58 -8.68
CA GLN A 139 2.37 6.14 -8.83
C GLN A 139 3.75 5.52 -9.15
N ASN A 140 4.10 4.41 -8.51
CA ASN A 140 5.35 3.66 -8.73
C ASN A 140 5.15 2.37 -9.56
N TYR A 141 3.91 2.01 -9.91
CA TYR A 141 3.55 0.89 -10.80
C TYR A 141 2.28 1.20 -11.61
N CYS A 142 2.03 0.41 -12.65
CA CYS A 142 0.89 0.62 -13.57
C CYS A 142 -0.48 0.57 -12.88
N GLY A 143 -0.60 -0.22 -11.81
CA GLY A 143 -1.83 -0.40 -11.04
C GLY A 143 -2.32 -1.84 -11.01
N CYS A 144 -2.03 -2.68 -12.02
CA CYS A 144 -2.49 -4.07 -12.00
C CYS A 144 -1.57 -5.02 -11.23
N LEU A 145 -2.16 -6.03 -10.59
CA LEU A 145 -1.45 -7.01 -9.75
C LEU A 145 -0.37 -7.78 -10.54
N TYR A 146 -0.62 -8.08 -11.82
CA TYR A 146 0.34 -8.82 -12.64
C TYR A 146 1.60 -8.00 -12.95
N ALA A 147 1.43 -6.71 -13.29
CA ALA A 147 2.58 -5.83 -13.51
C ALA A 147 3.32 -5.54 -12.19
N LEU A 148 2.59 -5.43 -11.08
CA LEU A 148 3.17 -5.22 -9.76
C LEU A 148 4.08 -6.39 -9.36
N ASN A 149 3.60 -7.63 -9.44
CA ASN A 149 4.38 -8.82 -9.09
C ASN A 149 5.66 -8.91 -9.91
N ILE A 150 5.57 -8.83 -11.24
CA ILE A 150 6.73 -8.88 -12.14
C ILE A 150 7.73 -7.76 -11.80
N GLN A 151 7.24 -6.54 -11.55
CA GLN A 151 8.10 -5.41 -11.21
C GLN A 151 8.80 -5.61 -9.87
N ARG A 152 8.09 -6.04 -8.82
CA ARG A 152 8.63 -6.25 -7.48
C ARG A 152 9.65 -7.39 -7.45
N ASP A 153 9.35 -8.50 -8.14
CA ASP A 153 10.27 -9.62 -8.32
C ASP A 153 11.57 -9.17 -9.01
N SER A 154 11.47 -8.38 -10.09
CA SER A 154 12.65 -7.86 -10.79
C SER A 154 13.49 -6.86 -9.98
N GLN A 155 12.88 -6.26 -8.95
CA GLN A 155 13.53 -5.31 -8.04
C GLN A 155 14.03 -5.97 -6.75
N GLU A 156 13.82 -7.29 -6.59
CA GLU A 156 14.03 -8.01 -5.33
C GLU A 156 13.37 -7.31 -4.13
N ARG A 157 12.23 -6.66 -4.38
CA ARG A 157 11.47 -5.90 -3.39
C ARG A 157 10.22 -6.69 -2.99
N LEU A 158 9.88 -6.62 -1.71
CA LEU A 158 8.62 -7.14 -1.20
C LEU A 158 7.43 -6.40 -1.85
N ALA A 159 6.48 -7.14 -2.41
CA ALA A 159 5.20 -6.61 -2.88
C ALA A 159 4.27 -6.36 -1.68
N ASP A 160 4.65 -5.45 -0.79
CA ASP A 160 3.92 -5.14 0.44
C ASP A 160 2.57 -4.47 0.19
N GLU A 161 2.33 -4.01 -1.04
CA GLU A 161 1.01 -3.56 -1.49
C GLU A 161 -0.03 -4.70 -1.56
N LEU A 162 0.39 -5.97 -1.62
CA LEU A 162 -0.52 -7.11 -1.86
C LEU A 162 -0.91 -7.88 -0.60
N PHE A 163 -0.50 -7.44 0.58
CA PHE A 163 -0.91 -8.06 1.83
C PHE A 163 -1.09 -7.02 2.92
N SER A 164 -1.90 -7.37 3.92
CA SER A 164 -2.12 -6.56 5.11
C SER A 164 -1.90 -7.40 6.37
N PRO A 165 -1.53 -6.78 7.50
CA PRO A 165 -1.49 -7.47 8.79
C PRO A 165 -2.88 -7.98 9.17
N LEU A 166 -2.93 -9.10 9.90
CA LEU A 166 -4.18 -9.67 10.39
C LEU A 166 -4.99 -8.71 11.28
N SER A 167 -4.29 -7.84 12.01
CA SER A 167 -4.90 -6.80 12.85
C SER A 167 -5.43 -5.60 12.08
N GLN A 168 -5.17 -5.53 10.76
CA GLN A 168 -5.41 -4.33 9.94
C GLN A 168 -4.64 -3.09 10.43
N GLN A 169 -3.61 -3.28 11.27
CA GLN A 169 -2.74 -2.20 11.72
C GLN A 169 -2.06 -1.53 10.51
N ILE A 170 -2.28 -0.23 10.36
CA ILE A 170 -1.65 0.58 9.31
C ILE A 170 -0.14 0.54 9.50
N GLN A 171 0.56 0.02 8.49
CA GLN A 171 2.02 -0.10 8.51
C GLN A 171 2.69 1.15 7.93
N PRO A 172 3.90 1.50 8.37
CA PRO A 172 4.65 2.61 7.79
C PRO A 172 4.82 2.46 6.28
N GLU A 173 4.53 3.52 5.52
CA GLU A 173 4.62 3.55 4.05
C GLU A 173 3.71 2.53 3.32
N SER A 174 2.72 1.96 4.01
CA SER A 174 1.61 1.24 3.37
C SER A 174 0.72 2.19 2.56
N ILE A 175 -0.12 1.64 1.69
CA ILE A 175 -1.09 2.42 0.93
C ILE A 175 -2.05 3.14 1.88
N GLU A 176 -2.47 2.47 2.96
CA GLU A 176 -3.33 3.02 4.00
C GLU A 176 -2.67 4.22 4.70
N ALA A 177 -1.37 4.13 5.02
CA ALA A 177 -0.62 5.26 5.60
C ALA A 177 -0.55 6.47 4.64
N ARG A 178 -0.41 6.21 3.32
CA ARG A 178 -0.43 7.28 2.31
C ARG A 178 -1.82 7.92 2.18
N ILE A 179 -2.88 7.12 2.25
CA ILE A 179 -4.26 7.64 2.28
C ILE A 179 -4.42 8.60 3.46
N GLU A 180 -4.05 8.18 4.68
CA GLU A 180 -4.13 9.07 5.85
C GLU A 180 -3.32 10.36 5.67
N LEU A 181 -2.13 10.27 5.07
CA LEU A 181 -1.30 11.45 4.80
C LEU A 181 -2.00 12.42 3.84
N TYR A 182 -2.57 11.92 2.75
CA TYR A 182 -3.24 12.78 1.76
C TYR A 182 -4.61 13.28 2.22
N GLU A 183 -5.32 12.55 3.08
CA GLU A 183 -6.51 13.06 3.76
C GLU A 183 -6.16 14.19 4.73
N LYS A 184 -5.08 14.05 5.52
CA LYS A 184 -4.55 15.13 6.35
C LYS A 184 -4.15 16.35 5.52
N ARG A 185 -3.47 16.14 4.38
CA ARG A 185 -3.16 17.22 3.42
C ARG A 185 -4.42 17.96 3.01
N TRP A 186 -5.46 17.24 2.63
CA TRP A 186 -6.71 17.84 2.18
C TRP A 186 -7.34 18.69 3.30
N ASN A 187 -7.37 18.20 4.54
CA ASN A 187 -7.88 18.98 5.68
C ASN A 187 -7.11 20.30 5.86
N LEU A 188 -5.77 20.28 5.72
CA LEU A 188 -4.96 21.51 5.78
C LEU A 188 -5.31 22.48 4.64
N GLU A 189 -5.57 21.98 3.43
CA GLU A 189 -5.97 22.80 2.29
C GLU A 189 -7.34 23.46 2.53
N ASP A 190 -8.30 22.72 3.06
CA ASP A 190 -9.64 23.25 3.39
C ASP A 190 -9.55 24.28 4.53
N GLU A 191 -8.64 24.08 5.48
CA GLU A 191 -8.32 25.04 6.55
C GLU A 191 -7.39 26.18 6.10
N HIS A 192 -6.96 26.21 4.83
CA HIS A 192 -6.04 27.20 4.27
C HIS A 192 -4.69 27.30 5.02
N LYS A 193 -4.23 26.19 5.61
CA LYS A 193 -2.94 26.09 6.30
C LYS A 193 -1.82 25.76 5.32
N ALA A 194 -0.69 26.44 5.48
CA ALA A 194 0.51 26.15 4.70
C ALA A 194 1.13 24.83 5.15
N TYR A 195 1.59 24.04 4.18
CA TYR A 195 2.21 22.75 4.45
C TYR A 195 3.30 22.44 3.43
N LYS A 196 4.12 21.43 3.74
CA LYS A 196 5.10 20.85 2.83
C LYS A 196 5.19 19.35 3.03
N ILE A 197 5.17 18.62 1.92
CA ILE A 197 5.49 17.19 1.92
C ILE A 197 7.00 17.05 1.73
N VAL A 198 7.65 16.35 2.66
CA VAL A 198 9.07 16.00 2.58
C VAL A 198 9.24 14.49 2.56
N LYS A 199 10.43 14.03 2.16
CA LYS A 199 10.78 12.61 2.13
C LYS A 199 11.78 12.29 3.22
N GLU A 200 11.53 11.22 3.96
CA GLU A 200 12.37 10.75 5.06
C GLU A 200 12.77 9.29 4.82
N ARG A 201 14.08 9.00 4.90
CA ARG A 201 14.59 7.61 4.89
C ARG A 201 14.38 7.01 6.26
N PHE A 202 13.89 5.78 6.31
CA PHE A 202 13.66 5.07 7.56
C PHE A 202 13.87 3.56 7.41
N LEU A 203 14.00 2.89 8.55
CA LEU A 203 14.07 1.43 8.62
C LEU A 203 12.66 0.87 8.62
N ASN A 204 12.27 0.24 7.52
CA ASN A 204 10.96 -0.35 7.37
C ASN A 204 10.99 -1.84 7.75
N TRP A 205 9.84 -2.35 8.15
CA TRP A 205 9.67 -3.72 8.62
C TRP A 205 8.32 -4.29 8.22
N ARG A 206 8.31 -5.56 7.83
CA ARG A 206 7.11 -6.33 7.51
C ARG A 206 7.22 -7.74 8.04
N GLN A 207 6.26 -8.16 8.86
CA GLN A 207 6.11 -9.56 9.25
C GLN A 207 5.37 -10.33 8.16
N MET A 208 5.96 -11.44 7.69
CA MET A 208 5.30 -12.35 6.73
C MET A 208 4.50 -13.41 7.46
N HIS A 209 5.11 -14.03 8.47
CA HIS A 209 4.47 -15.01 9.33
C HIS A 209 5.28 -15.18 10.62
N GLY A 210 4.59 -15.60 11.67
CA GLY A 210 5.18 -15.90 12.96
C GLY A 210 4.44 -17.03 13.64
N LEU A 211 5.18 -17.99 14.16
CA LEU A 211 4.63 -19.19 14.78
C LEU A 211 5.48 -19.57 16.00
N LEU A 212 4.83 -19.67 17.16
CA LEU A 212 5.44 -20.19 18.38
C LEU A 212 4.87 -21.58 18.67
N ARG A 213 5.75 -22.57 18.88
CA ARG A 213 5.36 -23.95 19.20
C ARG A 213 6.00 -24.46 20.48
N ILE A 214 5.21 -25.20 21.25
CA ILE A 214 5.65 -25.95 22.42
C ILE A 214 5.18 -27.38 22.26
N LYS A 215 6.08 -28.37 22.40
CA LYS A 215 5.75 -29.80 22.25
C LYS A 215 4.94 -30.09 20.96
N LYS A 216 5.31 -29.44 19.85
CA LYS A 216 4.64 -29.50 18.53
C LYS A 216 3.22 -28.90 18.46
N GLN A 217 2.74 -28.25 19.52
CA GLN A 217 1.47 -27.52 19.51
C GLN A 217 1.75 -26.03 19.32
N THR A 218 0.97 -25.39 18.44
CA THR A 218 0.99 -23.94 18.24
C THR A 218 0.35 -23.26 19.43
N ILE A 219 1.00 -22.20 19.92
CA ILE A 219 0.44 -21.32 20.94
C ILE A 219 0.36 -19.88 20.41
N PRO A 220 -0.66 -19.09 20.78
CA PRO A 220 -0.73 -17.68 20.40
C PRO A 220 0.49 -16.90 20.89
N ALA A 221 1.08 -16.13 19.97
CA ALA A 221 2.18 -15.22 20.25
C ALA A 221 2.09 -14.00 19.34
N HIS A 222 2.13 -12.81 19.93
CA HIS A 222 2.21 -11.57 19.19
C HIS A 222 3.66 -11.11 19.12
N PHE A 223 4.14 -10.74 17.93
CA PHE A 223 5.51 -10.27 17.74
C PHE A 223 5.48 -8.75 17.66
N LEU A 224 6.22 -8.07 18.54
CA LEU A 224 6.28 -6.60 18.49
C LEU A 224 6.97 -6.14 17.20
N PRO A 225 6.64 -4.94 16.67
CA PRO A 225 7.32 -4.35 15.54
C PRO A 225 8.84 -4.38 15.64
N LEU A 226 9.52 -4.44 14.49
CA LEU A 226 10.98 -4.56 14.35
C LEU A 226 11.58 -5.85 14.92
N SER A 227 10.76 -6.83 15.28
CA SER A 227 11.25 -8.17 15.65
C SER A 227 11.85 -8.87 14.43
N THR A 228 13.07 -9.38 14.55
CA THR A 228 13.77 -10.14 13.52
C THR A 228 14.40 -11.40 14.11
N LEU A 229 14.66 -12.39 13.24
CA LEU A 229 15.48 -13.56 13.56
C LEU A 229 16.59 -13.70 12.52
N LYS A 230 17.74 -14.22 12.94
CA LYS A 230 18.88 -14.52 12.05
C LYS A 230 18.54 -15.59 11.00
N SER A 231 17.70 -16.54 11.35
CA SER A 231 17.17 -17.61 10.48
C SER A 231 15.67 -17.70 10.70
N GLU A 232 14.92 -18.17 9.70
CA GLU A 232 13.47 -18.35 9.80
C GLU A 232 13.04 -19.38 10.88
N TYR A 233 13.99 -20.07 11.50
CA TYR A 233 13.74 -21.04 12.57
C TYR A 233 14.74 -20.90 13.72
N THR A 234 14.22 -20.92 14.96
CA THR A 234 15.03 -21.09 16.17
C THR A 234 14.35 -22.01 17.19
N ARG A 235 15.17 -22.61 18.05
CA ARG A 235 14.72 -23.50 19.13
C ARG A 235 15.60 -23.31 20.36
N GLY A 236 14.97 -23.14 21.51
CA GLY A 236 15.68 -22.94 22.77
C GLY A 236 14.77 -23.03 23.97
N LYS A 237 15.26 -22.54 25.10
CA LYS A 237 14.53 -22.40 26.36
C LYS A 237 14.73 -20.98 26.88
N ILE A 238 13.76 -20.51 27.65
CA ILE A 238 13.91 -19.27 28.42
C ILE A 238 14.85 -19.58 29.59
N ASP A 239 15.84 -18.72 29.80
CA ASP A 239 16.95 -19.00 30.72
C ASP A 239 17.15 -17.93 31.78
N VAL A 240 16.98 -16.65 31.43
CA VAL A 240 17.14 -15.53 32.37
C VAL A 240 16.00 -14.54 32.24
N GLN A 241 15.58 -13.98 33.37
CA GLN A 241 14.66 -12.85 33.43
C GLN A 241 15.46 -11.62 33.91
N VAL A 242 15.30 -10.49 33.22
CA VAL A 242 15.85 -9.20 33.63
C VAL A 242 14.74 -8.17 33.58
N GLY A 243 14.30 -7.71 34.75
CA GLY A 243 13.10 -6.88 34.87
C GLY A 243 11.88 -7.61 34.30
N ASP A 244 11.19 -6.97 33.36
CA ASP A 244 10.00 -7.50 32.70
C ASP A 244 10.30 -8.39 31.48
N LEU A 245 11.56 -8.49 31.06
CA LEU A 245 11.98 -9.25 29.89
C LEU A 245 12.51 -10.63 30.24
N TYR A 246 12.03 -11.65 29.53
CA TYR A 246 12.47 -13.03 29.62
C TYR A 246 13.29 -13.39 28.38
N TYR A 247 14.53 -13.80 28.57
CA TYR A 247 15.49 -14.03 27.50
C TYR A 247 15.59 -15.53 27.18
N MET A 248 15.50 -15.83 25.89
CA MET A 248 15.84 -17.14 25.37
C MET A 248 17.35 -17.30 25.31
N ASN A 249 17.83 -18.52 25.56
CA ASN A 249 19.25 -18.85 25.50
C ASN A 249 19.86 -18.88 24.08
N ARG A 250 19.13 -18.41 23.06
CA ARG A 250 19.53 -18.48 21.65
C ARG A 250 18.84 -17.37 20.83
N ASP A 251 19.56 -16.85 19.85
CA ASP A 251 19.09 -15.87 18.84
C ASP A 251 18.50 -14.59 19.45
N GLU A 252 18.98 -14.22 20.64
CA GLU A 252 18.67 -12.97 21.37
C GLU A 252 17.17 -12.70 21.59
N VAL A 253 16.33 -13.75 21.45
CA VAL A 253 14.87 -13.64 21.54
C VAL A 253 14.43 -13.30 22.96
N LYS A 254 13.48 -12.39 23.06
CA LYS A 254 12.92 -11.92 24.32
C LYS A 254 11.41 -12.19 24.35
N PHE A 255 10.87 -12.32 25.55
CA PHE A 255 9.45 -12.52 25.80
C PHE A 255 8.97 -11.57 26.89
N ILE A 256 7.70 -11.17 26.79
CA ILE A 256 6.92 -10.54 27.85
C ILE A 256 5.58 -11.25 27.99
N THR A 257 4.93 -11.10 29.14
CA THR A 257 3.56 -11.60 29.31
C THR A 257 2.54 -10.62 28.72
N LEU A 258 1.33 -11.10 28.44
CA LEU A 258 0.20 -10.24 28.07
C LEU A 258 -0.12 -9.21 29.16
N GLU A 259 0.03 -9.58 30.43
CA GLU A 259 -0.14 -8.67 31.57
C GLU A 259 0.87 -7.52 31.50
N THR A 260 2.15 -7.82 31.30
CA THR A 260 3.19 -6.81 31.08
C THR A 260 2.84 -5.92 29.90
N TYR A 261 2.45 -6.50 28.76
CA TYR A 261 2.06 -5.72 27.58
C TYR A 261 0.91 -4.76 27.90
N ASN A 262 -0.15 -5.24 28.53
CA ASN A 262 -1.31 -4.44 28.92
C ASN A 262 -0.92 -3.26 29.84
N ASN A 263 -0.01 -3.48 30.78
CA ASN A 263 0.49 -2.43 31.67
C ASN A 263 1.24 -1.33 30.89
N TYR A 264 2.11 -1.70 29.94
CA TYR A 264 2.86 -0.73 29.13
C TYR A 264 2.00 0.00 28.10
N ALA A 265 1.05 -0.72 27.50
CA ALA A 265 0.13 -0.22 26.48
C ALA A 265 -1.05 0.55 27.09
N LYS A 266 -1.31 0.39 28.40
CA LYS A 266 -2.53 0.86 29.08
C LYS A 266 -3.80 0.28 28.45
N THR A 267 -3.76 -1.02 28.14
CA THR A 267 -4.85 -1.79 27.52
C THR A 267 -5.33 -2.90 28.45
N ASN A 268 -6.39 -3.60 28.06
CA ASN A 268 -7.01 -4.67 28.84
C ASN A 268 -7.32 -5.91 27.98
N TYR A 269 -6.41 -6.29 27.07
CA TYR A 269 -6.56 -7.50 26.26
C TYR A 269 -6.68 -8.73 27.15
N VAL A 270 -7.70 -9.56 26.88
CA VAL A 270 -8.00 -10.77 27.65
C VAL A 270 -7.22 -12.00 27.19
N SER A 271 -6.77 -12.01 25.93
CA SER A 271 -5.93 -13.06 25.34
C SER A 271 -4.94 -12.47 24.35
N VAL A 272 -3.89 -13.23 24.04
CA VAL A 272 -2.94 -12.84 22.98
C VAL A 272 -3.58 -12.88 21.60
N GLU A 273 -4.57 -13.75 21.38
CA GLU A 273 -5.34 -13.79 20.12
C GLU A 273 -6.08 -12.46 19.88
N ALA A 274 -6.71 -11.90 20.92
CA ALA A 274 -7.36 -10.59 20.79
C ALA A 274 -6.37 -9.49 20.38
N LEU A 275 -5.14 -9.53 20.92
CA LEU A 275 -4.07 -8.62 20.54
C LEU A 275 -3.63 -8.85 19.07
N ILE A 276 -3.48 -10.09 18.62
CA ILE A 276 -3.09 -10.42 17.24
C ILE A 276 -4.08 -9.87 16.21
N PHE A 277 -5.38 -9.95 16.49
CA PHE A 277 -6.44 -9.52 15.57
C PHE A 277 -6.86 -8.06 15.75
N SER A 278 -6.38 -7.37 16.78
CA SER A 278 -6.77 -5.99 17.08
C SER A 278 -5.64 -5.21 17.74
N SER A 279 -4.42 -5.36 17.23
CA SER A 279 -3.26 -4.66 17.77
C SER A 279 -3.44 -3.13 17.71
N PRO A 280 -2.84 -2.36 18.65
CA PRO A 280 -2.79 -0.90 18.59
C PRO A 280 -2.11 -0.39 17.32
N THR A 281 -1.93 0.93 17.19
CA THR A 281 -1.18 1.50 16.06
C THR A 281 0.30 1.07 16.09
N PHE A 282 0.95 1.04 14.93
CA PHE A 282 2.37 0.68 14.82
C PHE A 282 3.26 1.56 15.71
N GLU A 283 2.95 2.85 15.80
CA GLU A 283 3.68 3.81 16.64
C GLU A 283 3.52 3.55 18.14
N GLU A 284 2.33 3.14 18.59
CA GLU A 284 2.10 2.76 19.99
C GLU A 284 2.90 1.52 20.36
N GLU A 285 2.93 0.52 19.48
CA GLU A 285 3.73 -0.68 19.70
C GLU A 285 5.24 -0.41 19.68
N LEU A 286 5.71 0.51 18.83
CA LEU A 286 7.09 0.99 18.89
C LEU A 286 7.39 1.71 20.21
N LYS A 287 6.47 2.52 20.73
CA LYS A 287 6.63 3.16 22.06
C LYS A 287 6.73 2.11 23.16
N ILE A 288 5.95 1.03 23.09
CA ILE A 288 6.05 -0.10 24.03
C ILE A 288 7.42 -0.75 23.90
N ARG A 289 7.85 -1.09 22.68
CA ARG A 289 9.18 -1.65 22.42
C ARG A 289 10.29 -0.81 23.03
N HIS A 290 10.30 0.50 22.79
CA HIS A 290 11.30 1.43 23.33
C HIS A 290 11.30 1.57 24.86
N LYS A 291 10.18 1.28 25.53
CA LYS A 291 10.15 1.23 27.00
C LYS A 291 10.71 -0.07 27.55
N LEU A 292 10.66 -1.16 26.77
CA LEU A 292 11.17 -2.48 27.16
C LEU A 292 12.69 -2.58 26.97
N ILE A 293 13.23 -2.01 25.90
CA ILE A 293 14.65 -2.13 25.54
C ILE A 293 15.36 -0.78 25.63
N SER A 294 16.60 -0.78 26.11
CA SER A 294 17.41 0.43 26.24
C SER A 294 18.01 0.92 24.92
N ASN A 295 18.30 0.00 23.99
CA ASN A 295 18.82 0.31 22.67
C ASN A 295 17.67 0.38 21.64
N PRO A 296 17.32 1.56 21.09
CA PRO A 296 16.23 1.68 20.11
C PRO A 296 16.53 0.96 18.78
N TYR A 297 17.80 0.60 18.53
CA TYR A 297 18.22 -0.15 17.34
C TYR A 297 18.28 -1.66 17.56
N ASP A 298 17.89 -2.17 18.73
CA ASP A 298 17.82 -3.61 18.96
C ASP A 298 16.64 -4.20 18.17
N LEU A 299 16.96 -5.08 17.21
CA LEU A 299 16.02 -5.76 16.29
C LEU A 299 15.69 -7.19 16.73
N SER A 300 16.14 -7.62 17.90
CA SER A 300 15.85 -8.98 18.38
C SER A 300 14.35 -9.17 18.53
N ALA A 301 13.86 -10.37 18.25
CA ALA A 301 12.44 -10.67 18.39
C ALA A 301 11.96 -10.47 19.85
N ILE A 302 10.84 -9.78 20.02
CA ILE A 302 10.14 -9.63 21.31
C ILE A 302 8.73 -10.17 21.14
N LEU A 303 8.43 -11.28 21.82
CA LEU A 303 7.15 -11.97 21.74
C LEU A 303 6.31 -11.69 22.99
N VAL A 304 5.04 -11.38 22.78
CA VAL A 304 4.01 -11.33 23.83
C VAL A 304 3.32 -12.69 23.90
N VAL A 305 3.32 -13.31 25.07
CA VAL A 305 2.70 -14.61 25.33
C VAL A 305 1.78 -14.52 26.55
N GLU A 306 0.78 -15.40 26.65
CA GLU A 306 -0.10 -15.39 27.84
C GLU A 306 0.66 -15.76 29.12
N LYS A 307 1.51 -16.78 29.02
CA LYS A 307 2.36 -17.27 30.12
C LYS A 307 3.72 -17.63 29.57
N ILE A 308 4.76 -17.33 30.34
CA ILE A 308 6.15 -17.66 29.99
C ILE A 308 6.32 -19.19 29.92
N PRO A 309 6.75 -19.74 28.77
CA PRO A 309 6.97 -21.18 28.64
C PRO A 309 8.14 -21.70 29.48
N ASN A 310 7.89 -22.74 30.28
CA ASN A 310 8.93 -23.42 31.07
C ASN A 310 9.67 -24.53 30.30
N SER A 311 9.19 -24.89 29.11
CA SER A 311 9.75 -25.97 28.29
C SER A 311 10.45 -25.44 27.05
N LYS A 312 11.24 -26.29 26.39
CA LYS A 312 11.80 -25.96 25.07
C LYS A 312 10.70 -25.53 24.10
N LEU A 313 10.94 -24.41 23.43
CA LEU A 313 10.06 -23.80 22.45
C LEU A 313 10.74 -23.75 21.08
N GLU A 314 9.93 -23.69 20.04
CA GLU A 314 10.34 -23.53 18.65
C GLU A 314 9.66 -22.29 18.09
N ILE A 315 10.40 -21.45 17.39
CA ILE A 315 9.89 -20.26 16.72
C ILE A 315 10.17 -20.42 15.24
N ILE A 316 9.12 -20.31 14.41
CA ILE A 316 9.23 -20.16 12.97
C ILE A 316 8.75 -18.75 12.65
N TYR A 317 9.63 -17.90 12.18
CA TYR A 317 9.31 -16.49 12.02
C TYR A 317 10.08 -15.87 10.88
N LYS A 318 9.36 -15.21 9.98
CA LYS A 318 9.92 -14.49 8.83
C LYS A 318 9.43 -13.06 8.84
N SER A 319 10.38 -12.14 8.85
CA SER A 319 10.16 -10.72 8.66
C SER A 319 11.17 -10.15 7.68
N HIS A 320 10.78 -9.12 6.94
CA HIS A 320 11.68 -8.34 6.12
C HIS A 320 12.00 -7.04 6.84
N ILE A 321 13.29 -6.70 6.88
CA ILE A 321 13.76 -5.40 7.30
C ILE A 321 14.54 -4.79 6.14
N TYR A 322 14.23 -3.56 5.80
CA TYR A 322 14.79 -2.90 4.63
C TYR A 322 14.75 -1.39 4.79
N GLU A 323 15.62 -0.71 4.05
CA GLU A 323 15.57 0.73 3.96
C GLU A 323 14.44 1.16 3.02
N ASP A 324 13.67 2.15 3.45
CA ASP A 324 12.59 2.72 2.64
C ASP A 324 12.52 4.24 2.79
N VAL A 325 11.70 4.88 1.97
CA VAL A 325 11.47 6.32 1.99
C VAL A 325 9.98 6.58 2.15
N LYS A 326 9.61 7.30 3.22
CA LYS A 326 8.24 7.73 3.44
C LYS A 326 8.04 9.21 3.15
N GLU A 327 6.81 9.56 2.81
CA GLU A 327 6.36 10.96 2.78
C GLU A 327 5.92 11.41 4.17
N VAL A 328 6.28 12.63 4.55
CA VAL A 328 5.90 13.26 5.81
C VAL A 328 5.32 14.63 5.51
N LEU A 329 4.14 14.89 6.06
CA LEU A 329 3.45 16.16 5.95
C LEU A 329 3.89 17.06 7.11
N LEU A 330 4.50 18.21 6.78
CA LEU A 330 4.92 19.23 7.74
C LEU A 330 4.03 20.46 7.59
N GLU A 331 3.40 20.89 8.67
CA GLU A 331 2.73 22.19 8.73
C GLU A 331 3.78 23.31 8.79
N ILE A 332 3.60 24.35 7.98
CA ILE A 332 4.45 25.53 7.98
C ILE A 332 3.72 26.62 8.76
N SER A 333 4.32 27.04 9.87
CA SER A 333 3.87 28.16 10.71
C SER A 333 4.12 29.51 10.06
#